data_AF-A0AAD4SWN2-F1
#
_entry.id   AF-A0AAD4SWN2-F1
#
_cell.length_a   1.000
_cell.length_b   1.000
_cell.length_c   1.000
_cell.angle_alpha   90.00
_cell.angle_beta   90.00
_cell.angle_gamma   90.00
#
_symmetry.space_group_name_H-M   'P 1'
#
loop_
_entity.id
_entity.type
_entity.pdbx_description
1 polymer ?
#
loop_
_entity_poly.entity_id
_entity_poly.type
_entity_poly.pdbx_seq_one_letter_code
_entity_poly.pdbx_strand_id
1 'polypeptide(L)'
;MGNGSSSCLTLSVPNPYITTISPCKSKSLSSSTFIPTISTNIIPQNFLLKIPITMSNHSSPSNLTVKCGVGVEIKETQDENTSKKPIFETLNSNPDLLQKLIYDALVWTSLHGLVVGHKSVQKSGTVPGVGMVHAPFALLPMSFPKSHWEQACELAPVFNELVDRVSLDGKFLQDSLSRTKKVDAFTSRLLDIHSKMLELNKKDEIRLGLHRSDYMLDAQTKELLQIELNTISSSFAGLSCLVSDLHRNLLNHYEGLLGLDSKRVPANGSVNQFAEALALAWKEYNNPRAVVVIVAQPEETNMYDQHWLSFVLKEKYPFTVLMIFYVLNAMITLII
;
A
#
# COMPACT_ATOMS: atom_id res chain seq x y z
N MET A 1 0.93 7.31 16.23
CA MET A 1 1.70 6.92 15.04
C MET A 1 0.77 6.13 14.14
N GLY A 2 0.13 6.80 13.18
CA GLY A 2 -0.67 6.14 12.15
C GLY A 2 0.15 6.16 10.86
N ASN A 3 0.51 4.98 10.33
CA ASN A 3 1.07 4.87 8.99
C ASN A 3 -0.07 5.10 8.00
N GLY A 4 -0.08 6.26 7.35
CA GLY A 4 -0.93 6.50 6.19
C GLY A 4 -0.31 5.81 4.98
N SER A 5 -0.78 4.63 4.63
CA SER A 5 -0.42 3.97 3.37
C SER A 5 -1.26 4.56 2.24
N SER A 6 -0.63 5.35 1.36
CA SER A 6 -1.20 5.73 0.06
C SER A 6 -0.45 4.95 -1.02
N SER A 7 -1.11 3.97 -1.64
CA SER A 7 -0.60 3.28 -2.82
C SER A 7 -1.26 3.90 -4.05
N CYS A 8 -0.47 4.62 -4.85
CA CYS A 8 -0.85 5.10 -6.18
C CYS A 8 0.06 4.40 -7.20
N LEU A 9 -0.51 3.70 -8.18
CA LEU A 9 0.26 3.15 -9.31
C LEU A 9 -0.21 3.84 -10.58
N THR A 10 0.73 4.39 -11.36
CA THR A 10 0.52 4.67 -12.79
C THR A 10 1.38 3.71 -13.59
N LEU A 11 0.78 3.00 -14.55
CA LEU A 11 1.48 2.10 -15.48
C LEU A 11 1.92 2.84 -16.74
N SER A 12 3.16 2.60 -17.16
CA SER A 12 3.69 2.88 -18.50
C SER A 12 3.72 1.56 -19.30
N VAL A 13 2.92 1.47 -20.36
CA VAL A 13 2.92 0.31 -21.28
C VAL A 13 3.53 0.73 -22.64
N PRO A 14 4.44 -0.04 -23.25
CA PRO A 14 4.89 0.19 -24.62
C PRO A 14 3.84 -0.33 -25.62
N ASN A 15 3.41 0.54 -26.54
CA ASN A 15 2.49 0.23 -27.63
C ASN A 15 3.15 -0.66 -28.71
N PRO A 16 2.44 -1.66 -29.25
CA PRO A 16 2.53 -1.86 -30.70
C PRO A 16 1.18 -2.19 -31.38
N TYR A 17 0.94 -1.42 -32.46
CA TYR A 17 0.19 -1.71 -33.68
C TYR A 17 -1.29 -2.14 -33.65
N ILE A 18 -2.08 -1.22 -34.22
CA ILE A 18 -3.48 -1.32 -34.64
C ILE A 18 -3.63 -2.38 -35.76
N THR A 19 -4.64 -3.24 -35.66
CA THR A 19 -5.32 -3.76 -36.85
C THR A 19 -6.81 -3.90 -36.59
N THR A 20 -7.59 -3.13 -37.34
CA THR A 20 -9.05 -3.03 -37.33
C THR A 20 -9.70 -4.21 -38.05
N ILE A 21 -10.60 -4.95 -37.39
CA ILE A 21 -11.66 -5.73 -38.06
C ILE A 21 -12.96 -5.63 -37.24
N SER A 22 -14.03 -5.26 -37.91
CA SER A 22 -15.45 -5.32 -37.53
C SER A 22 -16.27 -5.20 -38.82
N PRO A 23 -17.59 -5.53 -38.88
CA PRO A 23 -18.50 -6.09 -37.86
C PRO A 23 -19.45 -7.21 -38.38
N CYS A 24 -20.20 -7.87 -37.48
CA CYS A 24 -21.57 -8.30 -37.83
C CYS A 24 -22.54 -8.19 -36.63
N LYS A 25 -23.78 -7.81 -36.95
CA LYS A 25 -24.82 -7.19 -36.11
C LYS A 25 -25.87 -8.20 -35.61
N SER A 26 -26.46 -7.95 -34.43
CA SER A 26 -27.93 -7.73 -34.25
C SER A 26 -28.28 -7.42 -32.77
N LYS A 27 -28.72 -6.17 -32.50
CA LYS A 27 -30.05 -5.70 -32.03
C LYS A 27 -30.32 -5.87 -30.51
N SER A 28 -30.17 -4.85 -29.65
CA SER A 28 -31.01 -3.64 -29.34
C SER A 28 -31.93 -3.87 -28.12
N LEU A 29 -31.81 -3.13 -26.99
CA LEU A 29 -32.44 -1.83 -26.69
C LEU A 29 -31.70 -1.13 -25.50
N SER A 30 -31.11 0.07 -25.67
CA SER A 30 -31.47 1.41 -25.08
C SER A 30 -31.74 1.45 -23.57
N SER A 31 -31.22 2.34 -22.71
CA SER A 31 -30.76 3.75 -22.77
C SER A 31 -30.04 4.06 -21.42
N SER A 32 -29.16 5.03 -21.17
CA SER A 32 -28.79 6.31 -21.77
C SER A 32 -27.40 6.73 -21.27
N THR A 33 -26.54 7.18 -22.18
CA THR A 33 -25.17 7.65 -21.92
C THR A 33 -25.14 9.17 -21.72
N PHE A 34 -24.31 9.65 -20.78
CA PHE A 34 -23.81 11.03 -20.75
C PHE A 34 -22.29 10.96 -20.98
N ILE A 35 -21.81 11.58 -22.06
CA ILE A 35 -20.38 11.75 -22.40
C ILE A 35 -20.12 13.25 -22.43
N PRO A 36 -19.08 13.76 -21.74
CA PRO A 36 -18.43 15.00 -22.14
C PRO A 36 -17.17 14.68 -22.99
N THR A 37 -17.10 15.34 -24.13
CA THR A 37 -16.00 15.28 -25.11
C THR A 37 -15.11 16.53 -24.98
N ILE A 38 -13.87 16.42 -25.49
CA ILE A 38 -12.89 17.48 -25.88
C ILE A 38 -11.88 17.81 -24.75
N SER A 39 -10.56 17.86 -24.94
CA SER A 39 -9.74 18.23 -26.10
C SER A 39 -8.37 17.55 -26.10
N THR A 40 -7.93 17.07 -27.25
CA THR A 40 -6.52 16.80 -27.56
C THR A 40 -5.85 18.11 -27.95
N ASN A 41 -4.75 18.51 -27.30
CA ASN A 41 -3.72 19.32 -27.94
C ASN A 41 -2.40 19.37 -27.14
N ILE A 42 -1.34 19.00 -27.88
CA ILE A 42 0.01 19.57 -27.90
C ILE A 42 0.97 19.21 -26.74
N ILE A 43 1.94 18.38 -27.12
CA ILE A 43 3.21 18.07 -26.44
C ILE A 43 4.18 19.25 -26.63
N PRO A 44 4.85 19.74 -25.58
CA PRO A 44 6.17 20.34 -25.71
C PRO A 44 7.26 19.36 -25.24
N GLN A 45 8.25 19.16 -26.10
CA GLN A 45 9.49 18.43 -25.85
C GLN A 45 10.35 19.10 -24.77
N ASN A 46 11.15 18.26 -24.11
CA ASN A 46 12.42 18.57 -23.44
C ASN A 46 12.40 19.51 -22.22
N PHE A 47 12.33 18.92 -21.03
CA PHE A 47 12.95 19.51 -19.83
C PHE A 47 13.95 18.51 -19.22
N LEU A 48 15.23 18.72 -19.54
CA LEU A 48 16.38 18.14 -18.86
C LEU A 48 16.56 18.88 -17.52
N LEU A 49 16.03 18.32 -16.43
CA LEU A 49 16.34 18.81 -15.07
C LEU A 49 17.65 18.17 -14.61
N LYS A 50 18.75 18.92 -14.74
CA LYS A 50 20.01 18.64 -14.04
C LYS A 50 19.86 19.07 -12.59
N ILE A 51 19.77 18.11 -11.67
CA ILE A 51 19.85 18.36 -10.22
C ILE A 51 21.32 18.23 -9.78
N PRO A 52 21.95 19.26 -9.19
CA PRO A 52 23.27 19.11 -8.57
C PRO A 52 23.11 18.44 -7.19
N ILE A 53 23.84 17.33 -6.98
CA ILE A 53 24.00 16.71 -5.67
C ILE A 53 25.16 17.42 -4.95
N THR A 54 24.86 18.23 -3.94
CA THR A 54 25.86 18.73 -2.98
C THR A 54 25.91 17.81 -1.76
N MET A 55 27.00 17.07 -1.62
CA MET A 55 27.33 16.29 -0.41
C MET A 55 27.88 17.21 0.67
N SER A 56 27.21 17.32 1.82
CA SER A 56 27.76 17.94 3.03
C SER A 56 28.11 16.87 4.06
N ASN A 57 29.40 16.79 4.38
CA ASN A 57 29.94 15.96 5.46
C ASN A 57 29.67 16.65 6.80
N HIS A 58 28.94 16.01 7.71
CA HIS A 58 28.95 16.40 9.12
C HIS A 58 29.19 15.20 10.05
N SER A 59 30.19 15.37 10.90
CA SER A 59 30.67 14.49 11.95
C SER A 59 29.72 14.42 13.15
N SER A 60 29.70 13.25 13.81
CA SER A 60 28.90 12.92 14.99
C SER A 60 29.14 13.83 16.20
N PRO A 61 28.15 13.94 17.10
CA PRO A 61 28.42 14.01 18.52
C PRO A 61 27.69 12.89 19.30
N SER A 62 28.40 12.43 20.33
CA SER A 62 28.09 11.36 21.27
C SER A 62 27.09 11.73 22.37
N ASN A 63 26.38 10.70 22.85
CA ASN A 63 25.75 10.52 24.18
C ASN A 63 24.89 11.66 24.76
N LEU A 64 23.56 11.52 24.61
CA LEU A 64 22.60 12.10 25.57
C LEU A 64 21.58 11.05 26.02
N THR A 65 21.56 10.82 27.33
CA THR A 65 20.61 9.95 28.04
C THR A 65 19.22 10.59 28.07
N VAL A 66 18.21 9.96 27.48
CA VAL A 66 16.82 10.46 27.52
C VAL A 66 16.08 9.86 28.72
N LYS A 67 15.75 10.70 29.70
CA LYS A 67 14.76 10.38 30.75
C LYS A 67 13.36 10.53 30.18
N CYS A 68 12.51 9.55 30.47
CA CYS A 68 11.09 9.53 30.11
C CYS A 68 10.35 10.67 30.84
N GLY A 69 9.66 11.52 30.08
CA GLY A 69 8.88 12.65 30.59
C GLY A 69 7.70 12.98 29.67
N VAL A 70 6.50 12.78 30.22
CA VAL A 70 5.21 13.48 30.04
C VAL A 70 4.86 14.05 28.65
N GLY A 71 3.74 13.53 28.12
CA GLY A 71 2.85 14.07 27.07
C GLY A 71 3.34 15.26 26.24
N VAL A 72 3.72 14.98 25.00
CA VAL A 72 3.96 16.01 23.98
C VAL A 72 2.61 16.52 23.46
N GLU A 73 2.31 17.80 23.68
CA GLU A 73 1.22 18.50 23.00
C GLU A 73 1.46 18.52 21.49
N ILE A 74 0.57 17.85 20.75
CA ILE A 74 0.51 17.96 19.29
C ILE A 74 -0.26 19.24 18.97
N LYS A 75 0.44 20.32 18.63
CA LYS A 75 -0.19 21.49 18.03
C LYS A 75 -0.58 21.15 16.59
N GLU A 76 -1.88 21.03 16.35
CA GLU A 76 -2.46 21.03 15.01
C GLU A 76 -2.06 22.34 14.31
N THR A 77 -1.43 22.24 13.13
CA THR A 77 -1.32 23.38 12.21
C THR A 77 -2.74 23.70 11.73
N GLN A 78 -3.34 24.74 12.31
CA GLN A 78 -4.64 25.27 11.91
C GLN A 78 -4.47 26.11 10.64
N ASP A 79 -5.31 25.84 9.64
CA ASP A 79 -5.68 26.84 8.64
C ASP A 79 -6.43 27.97 9.36
N GLU A 80 -5.95 29.20 9.21
CA GLU A 80 -6.60 30.42 9.71
C GLU A 80 -7.95 30.63 9.01
N ASN A 81 -9.04 30.06 9.53
CA ASN A 81 -10.41 30.64 9.51
C ASN A 81 -11.54 29.72 10.02
N THR A 82 -11.35 28.96 11.11
CA THR A 82 -12.54 28.50 11.87
C THR A 82 -12.20 28.23 13.33
N SER A 83 -12.78 29.04 14.22
CA SER A 83 -12.83 28.76 15.65
C SER A 83 -13.68 27.52 15.91
N LYS A 84 -13.11 26.34 15.74
CA LYS A 84 -13.68 25.07 16.20
C LYS A 84 -12.75 24.51 17.25
N LYS A 85 -13.30 24.14 18.41
CA LYS A 85 -12.54 23.40 19.44
C LYS A 85 -11.91 22.16 18.77
N PRO A 86 -10.65 21.83 19.08
CA PRO A 86 -10.03 20.60 18.61
C PRO A 86 -10.95 19.40 18.86
N ILE A 87 -11.05 18.48 17.90
CA ILE A 87 -11.98 17.35 18.02
C ILE A 87 -11.73 16.51 19.27
N PHE A 88 -10.47 16.45 19.69
CA PHE A 88 -10.06 15.78 20.93
C PHE A 88 -10.69 16.42 22.17
N GLU A 89 -10.76 17.74 22.24
CA GLU A 89 -11.45 18.44 23.34
C GLU A 89 -12.96 18.18 23.32
N THR A 90 -13.54 18.09 22.12
CA THR A 90 -14.97 17.79 21.95
C THR A 90 -15.30 16.38 22.47
N LEU A 91 -14.48 15.38 22.13
CA LEU A 91 -14.66 14.00 22.58
C LEU A 91 -14.41 13.86 24.09
N ASN A 92 -13.38 14.52 24.63
CA ASN A 92 -13.10 14.50 26.08
C ASN A 92 -14.22 15.16 26.90
N SER A 93 -14.91 16.14 26.32
CA SER A 93 -16.03 16.82 26.97
C SER A 93 -17.35 16.04 26.86
N ASN A 94 -17.40 14.96 26.06
CA ASN A 94 -18.61 14.17 25.84
C ASN A 94 -18.30 12.65 25.85
N PRO A 95 -18.17 12.04 27.05
CA PRO A 95 -17.81 10.63 27.18
C PRO A 95 -18.85 9.67 26.58
N ASP A 96 -20.13 10.04 26.59
CA ASP A 96 -21.20 9.24 26.01
C ASP A 96 -21.08 9.13 24.49
N LEU A 97 -20.74 10.24 23.82
CA LEU A 97 -20.43 10.24 22.39
C LEU A 97 -19.21 9.37 22.07
N LEU A 98 -18.15 9.45 22.88
CA LEU A 98 -16.95 8.63 22.70
C LEU A 98 -17.27 7.13 22.83
N GLN A 99 -18.05 6.73 23.84
CA GLN A 99 -18.46 5.34 24.01
C GLN A 99 -19.31 4.84 22.84
N LYS A 100 -20.22 5.69 22.33
CA LYS A 100 -21.04 5.34 21.17
C LYS A 100 -20.21 5.15 19.90
N LEU A 101 -19.24 6.03 19.65
CA LEU A 101 -18.29 5.90 18.54
C LEU A 101 -17.47 4.60 18.63
N ILE A 102 -16.95 4.29 19.82
CA ILE A 102 -16.20 3.04 20.06
C ILE A 102 -17.09 1.83 19.77
N TYR A 103 -18.30 1.81 20.32
CA TYR A 103 -19.24 0.73 20.12
C TYR A 103 -19.56 0.51 18.63
N ASP A 104 -19.94 1.58 17.92
CA ASP A 104 -20.28 1.50 16.49
C ASP A 104 -19.09 1.08 15.64
N ALA A 105 -17.88 1.56 15.96
CA ALA A 105 -16.66 1.16 15.26
C ALA A 105 -16.37 -0.34 15.45
N LEU A 106 -16.49 -0.85 16.67
CA LEU A 106 -16.29 -2.28 16.98
C LEU A 106 -17.33 -3.16 16.28
N VAL A 107 -18.60 -2.74 16.25
CA VAL A 107 -19.65 -3.42 15.48
C VAL A 107 -19.31 -3.40 13.99
N TRP A 108 -18.95 -2.24 13.44
CA TRP A 108 -18.62 -2.10 12.02
C TRP A 108 -17.46 -3.00 11.61
N THR A 109 -16.36 -3.01 12.37
CA THR A 109 -15.19 -3.85 12.09
C THR A 109 -15.52 -5.34 12.07
N SER A 110 -16.41 -5.78 12.96
CA SER A 110 -16.88 -7.16 13.03
C SER A 110 -17.74 -7.54 11.81
N LEU A 111 -18.61 -6.64 11.36
CA LEU A 111 -19.49 -6.87 10.21
C LEU A 111 -18.78 -6.80 8.86
N HIS A 112 -17.69 -6.04 8.76
CA HIS A 112 -16.99 -5.77 7.49
C HIS A 112 -15.63 -6.48 7.38
N GLY A 113 -15.28 -7.35 8.33
CA GLY A 113 -14.06 -8.16 8.25
C GLY A 113 -12.76 -7.36 8.42
N LEU A 114 -12.79 -6.24 9.17
CA LEU A 114 -11.57 -5.54 9.61
C LEU A 114 -11.00 -6.24 10.84
N VAL A 115 -10.49 -7.45 10.63
CA VAL A 115 -10.11 -8.39 11.70
C VAL A 115 -8.73 -9.02 11.47
N VAL A 116 -8.12 -9.46 12.56
CA VAL A 116 -6.88 -10.23 12.62
C VAL A 116 -7.04 -11.39 13.59
N GLY A 117 -6.11 -12.35 13.55
CA GLY A 117 -5.99 -13.38 14.57
C GLY A 117 -5.49 -12.81 15.90
N HIS A 118 -6.17 -13.13 17.00
CA HIS A 118 -5.80 -12.69 18.34
C HIS A 118 -4.56 -13.43 18.85
N LYS A 119 -3.49 -12.70 19.16
CA LYS A 119 -2.18 -13.27 19.54
C LYS A 119 -2.18 -14.25 20.71
N SER A 120 -3.14 -14.14 21.64
CA SER A 120 -3.26 -15.10 22.76
C SER A 120 -3.94 -16.42 22.38
N VAL A 121 -4.52 -16.53 21.18
CA VAL A 121 -5.21 -17.73 20.71
C VAL A 121 -4.31 -18.44 19.72
N GLN A 122 -3.69 -19.54 20.14
CA GLN A 122 -2.69 -20.27 19.35
C GLN A 122 -3.17 -20.64 17.92
N LYS A 123 -4.46 -20.92 17.75
CA LYS A 123 -5.04 -21.30 16.45
C LYS A 123 -5.38 -20.12 15.53
N SER A 124 -5.29 -18.86 16.00
CA SER A 124 -5.76 -17.71 15.23
C SER A 124 -4.90 -17.36 14.03
N GLY A 125 -3.65 -17.85 13.99
CA GLY A 125 -2.74 -17.71 12.85
C GLY A 125 -2.77 -18.88 11.87
N THR A 126 -3.54 -19.94 12.15
CA THR A 126 -3.55 -21.18 11.35
C THR A 126 -4.96 -21.64 10.94
N VAL A 127 -5.99 -21.26 11.70
CA VAL A 127 -7.39 -21.65 11.46
C VAL A 127 -8.24 -20.41 11.23
N PRO A 128 -8.68 -20.14 9.98
CA PRO A 128 -9.58 -19.03 9.69
C PRO A 128 -10.88 -19.11 10.50
N GLY A 129 -11.40 -17.95 10.91
CA GLY A 129 -12.65 -17.85 11.67
C GLY A 129 -12.55 -18.16 13.16
N VAL A 130 -11.37 -18.55 13.67
CA VAL A 130 -11.15 -18.86 15.08
C VAL A 130 -10.27 -17.79 15.73
N GLY A 131 -10.65 -17.34 16.93
CA GLY A 131 -9.86 -16.37 17.70
C GLY A 131 -9.69 -15.03 16.99
N MET A 132 -10.71 -14.57 16.28
CA MET A 132 -10.68 -13.27 15.60
C MET A 132 -10.82 -12.12 16.60
N VAL A 133 -10.14 -11.02 16.31
CA VAL A 133 -10.30 -9.73 16.98
C VAL A 133 -10.26 -8.64 15.92
N HIS A 134 -10.86 -7.48 16.18
CA HIS A 134 -10.70 -6.33 15.29
C HIS A 134 -9.20 -6.03 15.07
N ALA A 135 -8.84 -5.62 13.85
CA ALA A 135 -7.51 -5.07 13.62
C ALA A 135 -7.34 -3.83 14.52
N PRO A 136 -6.16 -3.55 15.09
CA PRO A 136 -5.95 -2.28 15.78
C PRO A 136 -6.13 -1.10 14.82
N PHE A 137 -6.99 -0.15 15.17
CA PHE A 137 -7.27 1.03 14.34
C PHE A 137 -7.34 2.32 15.17
N ALA A 138 -7.07 3.46 14.54
CA ALA A 138 -7.40 4.76 15.11
C ALA A 138 -8.91 5.01 14.95
N LEU A 139 -9.58 5.47 16.01
CA LEU A 139 -11.05 5.64 15.99
C LEU A 139 -11.52 6.65 14.92
N LEU A 140 -10.74 7.72 14.72
CA LEU A 140 -11.00 8.77 13.74
C LEU A 140 -9.78 8.95 12.83
N PRO A 141 -9.96 9.50 11.62
CA PRO A 141 -8.85 9.70 10.69
C PRO A 141 -7.85 10.73 11.21
N MET A 142 -6.58 10.55 10.85
CA MET A 142 -5.53 11.50 11.18
C MET A 142 -5.54 12.69 10.21
N SER A 143 -5.41 13.91 10.72
CA SER A 143 -5.19 15.10 9.89
C SER A 143 -3.84 15.02 9.17
N PHE A 144 -3.85 15.21 7.86
CA PHE A 144 -2.64 15.21 7.03
C PHE A 144 -2.77 16.28 5.92
N PRO A 145 -1.72 17.08 5.66
CA PRO A 145 -1.80 18.12 4.62
C PRO A 145 -2.02 17.54 3.23
N LYS A 146 -2.99 18.08 2.50
CA LYS A 146 -3.35 17.61 1.16
C LYS A 146 -2.17 17.71 0.18
N SER A 147 -1.38 18.79 0.24
CA SER A 147 -0.21 18.99 -0.62
C SER A 147 0.82 17.86 -0.49
N HIS A 148 1.10 17.41 0.73
CA HIS A 148 2.05 16.32 0.96
C HIS A 148 1.45 14.96 0.60
N TRP A 149 0.13 14.79 0.72
CA TRP A 149 -0.53 13.58 0.22
C TRP A 149 -0.45 13.48 -1.31
N GLU A 150 -0.68 14.58 -2.01
CA GLU A 150 -0.52 14.67 -3.46
C GLU A 150 0.92 14.41 -3.88
N GLN A 151 1.91 15.01 -3.20
CA GLN A 151 3.33 14.74 -3.41
C GLN A 151 3.66 13.23 -3.29
N ALA A 152 3.16 12.56 -2.25
CA ALA A 152 3.38 11.12 -2.08
C ALA A 152 2.78 10.30 -3.23
N CYS A 153 1.60 10.70 -3.72
CA CYS A 153 0.94 10.03 -4.85
C CYS A 153 1.70 10.23 -6.16
N GLU A 154 2.26 11.43 -6.39
CA GLU A 154 3.08 11.74 -7.57
C GLU A 154 4.42 10.99 -7.57
N LEU A 155 5.01 10.76 -6.40
CA LEU A 155 6.26 10.02 -6.27
C LEU A 155 6.11 8.52 -6.50
N ALA A 156 4.94 7.94 -6.25
CA ALA A 156 4.74 6.50 -6.32
C ALA A 156 5.13 5.87 -7.68
N PRO A 157 4.70 6.38 -8.85
CA PRO A 157 5.15 5.82 -10.12
C PRO A 157 6.62 6.10 -10.44
N VAL A 158 7.19 7.18 -9.91
CA VAL A 158 8.64 7.46 -10.03
C VAL A 158 9.43 6.38 -9.28
N PHE A 159 9.00 6.01 -8.07
CA PHE A 159 9.62 4.92 -7.31
C PHE A 159 9.43 3.55 -7.98
N ASN A 160 8.30 3.29 -8.62
CA ASN A 160 8.11 2.02 -9.35
C ASN A 160 9.14 1.87 -10.48
N GLU A 161 9.32 2.92 -11.29
CA GLU A 161 10.31 2.93 -12.37
C GLU A 161 11.74 2.84 -11.83
N LEU A 162 12.02 3.55 -10.72
CA LEU A 162 13.33 3.49 -10.07
C LEU A 162 13.65 2.06 -9.61
N VAL A 163 12.70 1.37 -8.98
CA VAL A 163 12.87 -0.01 -8.52
C VAL A 163 13.12 -0.94 -9.71
N ASP A 164 12.34 -0.84 -10.79
CA ASP A 164 12.57 -1.68 -11.97
C ASP A 164 13.98 -1.47 -12.55
N ARG A 165 14.38 -0.21 -12.78
CA ARG A 165 15.70 0.09 -13.34
C ARG A 165 16.86 -0.34 -12.45
N VAL A 166 16.74 -0.14 -11.14
CA VAL A 166 17.76 -0.61 -10.18
C VAL A 166 17.81 -2.14 -10.14
N SER A 167 16.66 -2.82 -10.26
CA SER A 167 16.60 -4.29 -10.27
C SER A 167 17.32 -4.92 -11.47
N LEU A 168 17.40 -4.20 -12.59
CA LEU A 168 18.09 -4.65 -13.81
C LEU A 168 19.61 -4.48 -13.73
N ASP A 169 20.13 -3.65 -12.81
CA ASP A 169 21.56 -3.49 -12.59
C ASP A 169 22.07 -4.46 -11.51
N GLY A 170 22.22 -5.73 -11.92
CA GLY A 170 22.70 -6.78 -11.03
C GLY A 170 24.09 -6.51 -10.44
N LYS A 171 24.95 -5.79 -11.17
CA LYS A 171 26.28 -5.38 -10.69
C LYS A 171 26.14 -4.35 -9.58
N PHE A 172 25.32 -3.32 -9.77
CA PHE A 172 25.04 -2.32 -8.73
C PHE A 172 24.51 -2.96 -7.45
N LEU A 173 23.58 -3.92 -7.54
CA LEU A 173 23.03 -4.60 -6.37
C LEU A 173 24.10 -5.42 -5.62
N GLN A 174 24.87 -6.24 -6.36
CA GLN A 174 25.95 -7.06 -5.77
C GLN A 174 27.05 -6.20 -5.14
N ASP A 175 27.48 -5.13 -5.82
CA ASP A 175 28.53 -4.24 -5.35
C ASP A 175 28.07 -3.48 -4.09
N SER A 176 26.88 -2.89 -4.12
CA SER A 176 26.28 -2.12 -3.02
C SER A 176 26.10 -2.95 -1.75
N LEU A 177 25.74 -4.23 -1.87
CA LEU A 177 25.49 -5.13 -0.73
C LEU A 177 26.68 -6.05 -0.38
N SER A 178 27.82 -5.91 -1.05
CA SER A 178 29.01 -6.76 -0.87
C SER A 178 29.57 -6.77 0.56
N ARG A 179 29.47 -5.65 1.29
CA ARG A 179 29.86 -5.57 2.71
C ARG A 179 28.81 -6.22 3.61
N THR A 180 27.53 -5.98 3.35
CA THR A 180 26.40 -6.57 4.08
C THR A 180 26.42 -8.09 4.00
N LYS A 181 26.75 -8.65 2.83
CA LYS A 181 26.94 -10.10 2.61
C LYS A 181 27.84 -10.78 3.63
N LYS A 182 28.85 -10.07 4.15
CA LYS A 182 29.85 -10.62 5.07
C LYS A 182 29.36 -10.72 6.52
N VAL A 183 28.33 -9.92 6.87
CA VAL A 183 27.88 -9.74 8.25
C VAL A 183 26.42 -10.17 8.47
N ASP A 184 25.63 -10.28 7.40
CA ASP A 184 24.25 -10.75 7.47
C ASP A 184 24.04 -12.03 6.63
N ALA A 185 23.86 -13.15 7.33
CA ALA A 185 23.64 -14.46 6.72
C ALA A 185 22.33 -14.52 5.91
N PHE A 186 21.31 -13.74 6.29
CA PHE A 186 20.06 -13.70 5.54
C PHE A 186 20.25 -13.04 4.17
N THR A 187 20.76 -11.81 4.13
CA THR A 187 21.08 -11.10 2.89
C THR A 187 22.09 -11.86 2.04
N SER A 188 23.06 -12.54 2.66
CA SER A 188 24.04 -13.35 1.93
C SER A 188 23.37 -14.43 1.07
N ARG A 189 22.40 -15.16 1.62
CA ARG A 189 21.64 -16.17 0.86
C ARG A 189 20.80 -15.56 -0.26
N LEU A 190 20.24 -14.37 -0.07
CA LEU A 190 19.51 -13.66 -1.14
C LEU A 190 20.46 -13.29 -2.29
N LEU A 191 21.66 -12.80 -1.98
CA LEU A 191 22.67 -12.48 -2.99
C LEU A 191 23.20 -13.71 -3.72
N ASP A 192 23.27 -14.86 -3.04
CA ASP A 192 23.66 -16.13 -3.69
C ASP A 192 22.61 -16.59 -4.70
N ILE A 193 21.31 -16.46 -4.39
CA ILE A 193 20.23 -16.72 -5.35
C ILE A 193 20.33 -15.76 -6.53
N HIS A 194 20.48 -14.47 -6.24
CA HIS A 194 20.62 -13.45 -7.28
C HIS A 194 21.83 -13.71 -8.19
N SER A 195 22.99 -14.10 -7.65
CA SER A 195 24.18 -14.49 -8.43
C SER A 195 23.88 -15.65 -9.38
N LYS A 196 23.21 -16.70 -8.90
CA LYS A 196 22.82 -17.85 -9.75
C LYS A 196 21.89 -17.42 -10.89
N MET A 197 20.94 -16.51 -10.61
CA MET A 197 20.04 -15.99 -11.66
C MET A 197 20.80 -15.18 -12.72
N LEU A 198 21.82 -14.41 -12.33
CA LEU A 198 22.70 -13.71 -13.27
C LEU A 198 23.52 -14.69 -14.13
N GLU A 199 24.03 -15.78 -13.55
CA GLU A 199 24.76 -16.82 -14.27
C GLU A 199 23.88 -17.55 -15.29
N LEU A 200 22.62 -17.82 -14.95
CA LEU A 200 21.63 -18.40 -15.86
C LEU A 200 21.29 -17.47 -17.03
N ASN A 201 21.54 -16.16 -16.88
CA ASN A 201 21.26 -15.12 -17.87
C ASN A 201 19.83 -15.21 -18.46
N LYS A 202 18.86 -15.60 -17.61
CA LYS A 202 17.47 -15.71 -18.01
C LYS A 202 16.90 -14.30 -18.20
N LYS A 203 16.23 -14.08 -19.33
CA LYS A 203 15.54 -12.83 -19.61
C LYS A 203 14.11 -12.89 -19.06
N ASP A 204 13.85 -12.20 -17.96
CA ASP A 204 12.50 -12.05 -17.42
C ASP A 204 11.80 -10.85 -18.09
N GLU A 205 11.01 -11.14 -19.13
CA GLU A 205 10.34 -10.12 -19.95
C GLU A 205 9.13 -9.49 -19.24
N ILE A 206 8.52 -10.21 -18.29
CA ILE A 206 7.38 -9.75 -17.50
C ILE A 206 7.83 -9.61 -16.04
N ARG A 207 7.75 -8.40 -15.50
CA ARG A 207 8.10 -8.07 -14.11
C ARG A 207 6.95 -7.30 -13.48
N LEU A 208 6.58 -7.65 -12.25
CA LEU A 208 5.51 -7.02 -11.50
C LEU A 208 6.03 -6.58 -10.13
N GLY A 209 5.77 -5.31 -9.81
CA GLY A 209 6.04 -4.73 -8.49
C GLY A 209 4.74 -4.37 -7.76
N LEU A 210 4.58 -4.86 -6.53
CA LEU A 210 3.51 -4.46 -5.60
C LEU A 210 4.16 -3.76 -4.40
N HIS A 211 4.46 -2.47 -4.58
CA HIS A 211 5.29 -1.70 -3.66
C HIS A 211 4.48 -0.87 -2.66
N ARG A 212 5.11 -0.53 -1.54
CA ARG A 212 4.62 0.51 -0.62
C ARG A 212 5.79 1.41 -0.23
N SER A 213 5.66 2.70 -0.51
CA SER A 213 6.59 3.71 -0.04
C SER A 213 6.04 4.37 1.21
N ASP A 214 6.80 4.32 2.30
CA ASP A 214 6.36 4.81 3.61
C ASP A 214 7.02 6.16 3.92
N TYR A 215 6.24 7.09 4.46
CA TYR A 215 6.66 8.49 4.67
C TYR A 215 6.31 9.00 6.06
N MET A 216 7.09 9.98 6.54
CA MET A 216 6.74 10.82 7.68
C MET A 216 6.86 12.30 7.30
N LEU A 217 5.99 13.13 7.87
CA LEU A 217 6.08 14.58 7.78
C LEU A 217 6.96 15.09 8.91
N ASP A 218 8.10 15.70 8.59
CA ASP A 218 8.97 16.28 9.59
C ASP A 218 8.30 17.50 10.24
N ALA A 219 8.35 17.57 11.58
CA ALA A 219 7.66 18.62 12.32
C ALA A 219 8.33 19.99 12.18
N GLN A 220 9.64 20.04 11.96
CA GLN A 220 10.42 21.28 11.91
C GLN A 220 10.49 21.81 10.48
N THR A 221 10.90 20.98 9.52
CA THR A 221 11.06 21.37 8.12
C THR A 221 9.74 21.38 7.37
N LYS A 222 8.71 20.69 7.88
CA LYS A 222 7.44 20.46 7.19
C LYS A 222 7.62 19.73 5.85
N GLU A 223 8.70 18.96 5.71
CA GLU A 223 8.96 18.16 4.52
C GLU A 223 8.41 16.75 4.66
N LEU A 224 7.93 16.20 3.55
CA LEU A 224 7.61 14.79 3.47
C LEU A 224 8.88 13.99 3.20
N LEU A 225 9.28 13.16 4.16
CA LEU A 225 10.49 12.35 4.08
C LEU A 225 10.14 10.87 3.95
N GLN A 226 10.76 10.20 2.97
CA GLN A 226 10.63 8.75 2.81
C GLN A 226 11.40 8.04 3.93
N ILE A 227 10.73 7.11 4.60
CA ILE A 227 11.32 6.26 5.64
C ILE A 227 11.88 5.00 5.03
N GLU A 228 11.07 4.30 4.23
CA GLU A 228 11.46 3.06 3.57
C GLU A 228 10.63 2.81 2.30
N LEU A 229 11.14 1.91 1.46
CA LEU A 229 10.46 1.42 0.27
C LEU A 229 10.33 -0.10 0.36
N ASN A 230 9.12 -0.57 0.62
CA ASN A 230 8.78 -1.97 0.72
C ASN A 230 8.56 -2.55 -0.68
N THR A 231 9.47 -3.43 -1.11
CA THR A 231 9.43 -4.10 -2.42
C THR A 231 8.93 -5.54 -2.36
N ILE A 232 8.77 -6.09 -1.15
CA ILE A 232 8.32 -7.46 -0.90
C ILE A 232 7.28 -7.50 0.20
N SER A 233 6.22 -8.29 0.00
CA SER A 233 5.17 -8.55 1.01
C SER A 233 4.60 -7.28 1.66
N SER A 234 4.26 -6.28 0.85
CA SER A 234 3.64 -5.04 1.31
C SER A 234 2.24 -5.29 1.89
N SER A 235 2.15 -5.43 3.21
CA SER A 235 0.89 -5.65 3.93
C SER A 235 -0.11 -4.50 3.81
N PHE A 236 -1.37 -4.80 4.16
CA PHE A 236 -2.51 -3.90 4.37
C PHE A 236 -3.18 -3.34 3.11
N ALA A 237 -2.96 -3.95 1.94
CA ALA A 237 -3.75 -3.60 0.76
C ALA A 237 -5.25 -3.89 0.97
N GLY A 238 -5.60 -4.96 1.68
CA GLY A 238 -7.00 -5.28 2.05
C GLY A 238 -7.50 -4.41 3.20
N LEU A 239 -6.85 -4.51 4.35
CA LEU A 239 -7.34 -3.88 5.58
C LEU A 239 -7.34 -2.35 5.54
N SER A 240 -6.41 -1.71 4.82
CA SER A 240 -6.38 -0.23 4.73
C SER A 240 -7.58 0.37 3.99
N CYS A 241 -8.14 -0.36 3.01
CA CYS A 241 -9.40 0.00 2.36
C CYS A 241 -10.53 0.08 3.40
N LEU A 242 -10.63 -0.96 4.24
CA LEU A 242 -11.65 -1.04 5.29
C LEU A 242 -11.49 0.03 6.37
N VAL A 243 -10.26 0.39 6.75
CA VAL A 243 -10.02 1.51 7.69
C VAL A 243 -10.56 2.83 7.11
N SER A 244 -10.34 3.06 5.82
CA SER A 244 -10.85 4.26 5.15
C SER A 244 -12.38 4.26 5.08
N ASP A 245 -13.00 3.11 4.84
CA ASP A 245 -14.46 2.95 4.84
C ASP A 245 -15.06 3.10 6.24
N LEU A 246 -14.42 2.56 7.27
CA LEU A 246 -14.80 2.75 8.68
C LEU A 246 -14.81 4.24 9.03
N HIS A 247 -13.73 4.96 8.73
CA HIS A 247 -13.64 6.39 9.01
C HIS A 247 -14.71 7.18 8.26
N ARG A 248 -14.94 6.91 6.97
CA ARG A 248 -16.03 7.53 6.23
C ARG A 248 -17.40 7.24 6.85
N ASN A 249 -17.64 5.99 7.27
CA ASN A 249 -18.90 5.57 7.87
C ASN A 249 -19.16 6.32 9.19
N LEU A 250 -18.18 6.35 10.10
CA LEU A 250 -18.29 7.06 11.37
C LEU A 250 -18.49 8.56 11.15
N LEU A 251 -17.72 9.18 10.24
CA LEU A 251 -17.86 10.62 9.96
C LEU A 251 -19.23 10.98 9.38
N ASN A 252 -19.80 10.12 8.52
CA ASN A 252 -21.15 10.31 8.00
C ASN A 252 -22.23 10.11 9.08
N HIS A 253 -22.11 9.07 9.90
CA HIS A 253 -23.11 8.76 10.92
C HIS A 253 -23.17 9.83 12.03
N TYR A 254 -22.02 10.43 12.33
CA TYR A 254 -21.85 11.46 13.36
C TYR A 254 -21.61 12.86 12.76
N GLU A 255 -22.13 13.09 11.55
CA GLU A 255 -22.07 14.38 10.89
C GLU A 255 -22.68 15.48 11.81
N GLY A 256 -22.09 16.67 11.79
CA GLY A 256 -22.50 17.80 12.63
C GLY A 256 -22.02 17.73 14.09
N LEU A 257 -21.79 16.53 14.65
CA LEU A 257 -21.24 16.36 16.00
C LEU A 257 -19.71 16.42 16.01
N LEU A 258 -19.06 15.81 15.01
CA LEU A 258 -17.60 15.77 14.91
C LEU A 258 -17.01 16.98 14.18
N GLY A 259 -17.82 17.67 13.38
CA GLY A 259 -17.38 18.81 12.57
C GLY A 259 -16.33 18.44 11.48
N LEU A 260 -16.20 17.14 11.17
CA LEU A 260 -15.33 16.59 10.13
C LEU A 260 -16.14 16.15 8.92
N ASP A 261 -15.59 16.36 7.73
CA ASP A 261 -16.19 15.95 6.46
C ASP A 261 -15.57 14.62 5.98
N SER A 262 -16.43 13.61 5.79
CA SER A 262 -16.03 12.28 5.32
C SER A 262 -15.39 12.32 3.94
N LYS A 263 -15.71 13.31 3.10
CA LYS A 263 -15.12 13.49 1.76
C LYS A 263 -13.64 13.87 1.81
N ARG A 264 -13.12 14.28 2.97
CA ARG A 264 -11.69 14.53 3.18
C ARG A 264 -10.90 13.26 3.49
N VAL A 265 -11.55 12.11 3.68
CA VAL A 265 -10.89 10.80 3.76
C VAL A 265 -10.81 10.23 2.34
N PRO A 266 -9.62 10.14 1.72
CA PRO A 266 -9.47 9.70 0.33
C PRO A 266 -10.04 8.30 0.10
N ALA A 267 -10.66 8.08 -1.04
CA ALA A 267 -11.04 6.73 -1.47
C ALA A 267 -9.79 5.84 -1.54
N ASN A 268 -9.89 4.61 -1.05
CA ASN A 268 -8.77 3.68 -1.03
C ASN A 268 -9.19 2.38 -1.72
N GLY A 269 -8.64 2.14 -2.91
CA GLY A 269 -8.89 0.96 -3.72
C GLY A 269 -7.71 -0.01 -3.82
N SER A 270 -6.76 0.06 -2.88
CA SER A 270 -5.47 -0.64 -2.97
C SER A 270 -5.59 -2.15 -3.21
N VAL A 271 -6.48 -2.86 -2.50
CA VAL A 271 -6.74 -4.30 -2.77
C VAL A 271 -7.19 -4.58 -4.21
N ASN A 272 -8.03 -3.70 -4.77
CA ASN A 272 -8.54 -3.86 -6.13
C ASN A 272 -7.43 -3.60 -7.16
N GLN A 273 -6.62 -2.57 -6.92
CA GLN A 273 -5.48 -2.24 -7.78
C GLN A 273 -4.41 -3.33 -7.75
N PHE A 274 -4.12 -3.91 -6.57
CA PHE A 274 -3.20 -5.04 -6.44
C PHE A 274 -3.75 -6.28 -7.16
N ALA A 275 -5.05 -6.57 -7.03
CA ALA A 275 -5.70 -7.66 -7.75
C ALA A 275 -5.66 -7.47 -9.27
N GLU A 276 -5.91 -6.24 -9.75
CA GLU A 276 -5.83 -5.90 -11.17
C GLU A 276 -4.40 -6.05 -11.72
N ALA A 277 -3.40 -5.57 -11.00
CA ALA A 277 -2.00 -5.72 -11.42
C ALA A 277 -1.57 -7.19 -11.52
N LEU A 278 -2.00 -8.04 -10.57
CA LEU A 278 -1.79 -9.49 -10.62
C LEU A 278 -2.53 -10.13 -11.80
N ALA A 279 -3.77 -9.71 -12.07
CA ALA A 279 -4.55 -10.21 -13.19
C ALA A 279 -3.93 -9.85 -14.55
N LEU A 280 -3.40 -8.64 -14.68
CA LEU A 280 -2.67 -8.21 -15.87
C LEU A 280 -1.38 -9.02 -16.05
N ALA A 281 -0.58 -9.22 -15.00
CA ALA A 281 0.61 -10.05 -15.08
C ALA A 281 0.30 -11.51 -15.47
N TRP A 282 -0.76 -12.09 -14.92
CA TRP A 282 -1.23 -13.43 -15.32
C TRP A 282 -1.68 -13.47 -16.78
N LYS A 283 -2.36 -12.43 -17.26
CA LYS A 283 -2.77 -12.30 -18.66
C LYS A 283 -1.58 -12.22 -19.59
N GLU A 284 -0.55 -11.43 -19.24
CA GLU A 284 0.71 -11.34 -19.99
C GLU A 284 1.47 -12.67 -20.00
N TYR A 285 1.42 -13.45 -18.91
CA TYR A 285 1.96 -14.81 -18.88
C TYR A 285 1.25 -15.75 -19.87
N ASN A 286 -0.01 -15.45 -20.22
CA ASN A 286 -0.76 -16.03 -21.34
C ASN A 286 -0.88 -17.57 -21.32
N ASN A 287 -1.20 -18.13 -20.16
CA ASN A 287 -1.55 -19.53 -20.02
C ASN A 287 -2.84 -19.66 -19.19
N PRO A 288 -3.99 -20.04 -19.80
CA PRO A 288 -5.27 -20.07 -19.11
C PRO A 288 -5.35 -21.15 -18.02
N ARG A 289 -4.42 -22.10 -17.98
CA ARG A 289 -4.32 -23.12 -16.92
C ARG A 289 -3.35 -22.74 -15.81
N ALA A 290 -2.62 -21.64 -15.96
CA ALA A 290 -1.70 -21.18 -14.92
C ALA A 290 -2.47 -20.64 -13.71
N VAL A 291 -1.83 -20.71 -12.56
CA VAL A 291 -2.39 -20.23 -11.29
C VAL A 291 -1.52 -19.11 -10.72
N VAL A 292 -2.13 -18.22 -9.96
CA VAL A 292 -1.38 -17.26 -9.14
C VAL A 292 -1.11 -17.91 -7.79
N VAL A 293 0.17 -18.03 -7.43
CA VAL A 293 0.60 -18.61 -6.15
C VAL A 293 0.87 -17.50 -5.14
N ILE A 294 0.17 -17.52 -4.02
CA ILE A 294 0.44 -16.67 -2.86
C ILE A 294 1.27 -17.48 -1.86
N VAL A 295 2.49 -17.01 -1.59
CA VAL A 295 3.41 -17.62 -0.62
C VAL A 295 3.20 -16.96 0.74
N ALA A 296 2.69 -17.71 1.72
CA ALA A 296 2.34 -17.22 3.04
C ALA A 296 3.14 -17.90 4.15
N GLN A 297 3.29 -17.20 5.29
CA GLN A 297 3.88 -17.77 6.51
C GLN A 297 2.98 -18.87 7.09
N PRO A 298 3.54 -19.90 7.75
CA PRO A 298 2.74 -21.00 8.30
C PRO A 298 1.80 -20.55 9.43
N GLU A 299 2.19 -19.53 10.19
CA GLU A 299 1.39 -18.88 11.22
C GLU A 299 1.22 -17.40 10.84
N GLU A 300 0.04 -17.04 10.37
CA GLU A 300 -0.23 -15.72 9.79
C GLU A 300 -1.46 -15.09 10.44
N THR A 301 -1.25 -14.32 11.50
CA THR A 301 -2.35 -13.62 12.19
C THR A 301 -3.01 -12.54 11.32
N ASN A 302 -2.34 -12.06 10.29
CA ASN A 302 -2.86 -11.10 9.32
C ASN A 302 -3.41 -11.79 8.04
N MET A 303 -3.76 -13.08 8.10
CA MET A 303 -4.19 -13.85 6.90
C MET A 303 -5.41 -13.24 6.21
N TYR A 304 -6.26 -12.54 6.96
CA TYR A 304 -7.48 -11.93 6.42
C TYR A 304 -7.17 -10.85 5.39
N ASP A 305 -6.04 -10.13 5.51
CA ASP A 305 -5.57 -9.18 4.51
C ASP A 305 -5.23 -9.86 3.16
N GLN A 306 -4.58 -11.03 3.23
CA GLN A 306 -4.26 -11.85 2.05
C GLN A 306 -5.53 -12.51 1.47
N HIS A 307 -6.48 -12.89 2.34
CA HIS A 307 -7.79 -13.40 1.92
C HIS A 307 -8.63 -12.33 1.22
N TRP A 308 -8.56 -11.06 1.62
CA TRP A 308 -9.20 -9.97 0.89
C TRP A 308 -8.70 -9.86 -0.54
N LEU A 309 -7.38 -9.89 -0.75
CA LEU A 309 -6.79 -9.92 -2.08
C LEU A 309 -7.23 -11.16 -2.88
N SER A 310 -7.18 -12.33 -2.25
CA SER A 310 -7.59 -13.61 -2.85
C SER A 310 -9.08 -13.63 -3.24
N PHE A 311 -9.93 -13.03 -2.41
CA PHE A 311 -11.36 -12.92 -2.64
C PHE A 311 -11.64 -12.03 -3.85
N VAL A 312 -11.05 -10.83 -3.90
CA VAL A 312 -11.20 -9.92 -5.04
C VAL A 312 -10.71 -10.58 -6.33
N LEU A 313 -9.58 -11.31 -6.28
CA LEU A 313 -9.06 -12.03 -7.44
C LEU A 313 -10.05 -13.08 -7.97
N LYS A 314 -10.62 -13.89 -7.08
CA LYS A 314 -11.56 -14.97 -7.44
C LYS A 314 -12.91 -14.44 -7.96
N GLU A 315 -13.42 -13.38 -7.36
CA GLU A 315 -14.72 -12.81 -7.74
C GLU A 315 -14.66 -12.05 -9.08
N LYS A 316 -13.54 -11.38 -9.36
CA LYS A 316 -13.43 -10.48 -10.53
C LYS A 316 -12.75 -11.10 -11.74
N TYR A 317 -11.90 -12.10 -11.57
CA TYR A 317 -11.04 -12.59 -12.64
C TYR A 317 -11.18 -14.10 -12.87
N PRO A 318 -11.03 -14.57 -14.11
CA PRO A 318 -11.39 -15.95 -14.49
C PRO A 318 -10.33 -17.01 -14.13
N PHE A 319 -9.28 -16.66 -13.37
CA PHE A 319 -8.15 -17.57 -13.09
C PHE A 319 -8.11 -18.05 -11.64
N THR A 320 -7.45 -19.19 -11.42
CA THR A 320 -7.36 -19.84 -10.10
C THR A 320 -6.24 -19.22 -9.27
N VAL A 321 -6.56 -18.86 -8.03
CA VAL A 321 -5.60 -18.44 -7.01
C VAL A 321 -5.35 -19.59 -6.04
N LEU A 322 -4.07 -19.95 -5.87
CA LEU A 322 -3.62 -20.95 -4.91
C LEU A 322 -2.81 -20.26 -3.82
N MET A 323 -3.29 -20.31 -2.58
CA MET A 323 -2.52 -19.84 -1.43
C MET A 323 -1.83 -21.04 -0.77
N ILE A 324 -0.51 -20.95 -0.61
CA ILE A 324 0.26 -22.02 0.02
C ILE A 324 1.02 -21.47 1.23
N PHE A 325 0.80 -22.12 2.37
CA PHE A 325 1.43 -21.80 3.64
C PHE A 325 2.72 -22.62 3.78
N TYR A 326 3.87 -21.96 3.88
CA TYR A 326 5.17 -22.63 3.97
C TYR A 326 6.16 -21.92 4.89
N VAL A 327 7.07 -22.71 5.45
CA VAL A 327 8.33 -22.22 6.05
C VAL A 327 9.31 -21.95 4.89
N LEU A 328 9.82 -20.71 4.79
CA LEU A 328 10.65 -20.19 3.69
C LEU A 328 11.84 -21.08 3.25
N ASN A 329 12.30 -22.02 4.08
CA ASN A 329 13.48 -22.85 3.82
C ASN A 329 13.34 -23.81 2.61
N ALA A 330 12.12 -24.13 2.15
CA ALA A 330 11.91 -25.14 1.10
C ALA A 330 11.67 -24.58 -0.31
N MET A 331 11.39 -23.27 -0.45
CA MET A 331 10.95 -22.71 -1.73
C MET A 331 12.07 -22.20 -2.64
N ILE A 332 13.27 -21.99 -2.10
CA ILE A 332 14.46 -21.68 -2.93
C ILE A 332 14.75 -22.82 -3.93
N THR A 333 14.25 -24.03 -3.68
CA THR A 333 14.39 -25.19 -4.58
C THR A 333 13.20 -25.40 -5.51
N LEU A 334 12.06 -24.70 -5.31
CA LEU A 334 10.84 -24.94 -6.09
C LEU A 334 10.52 -23.83 -7.10
N ILE A 335 11.08 -22.62 -6.92
CA ILE A 335 10.92 -21.49 -7.85
C ILE A 335 12.12 -21.29 -8.79
N ILE A 336 13.27 -21.90 -8.49
CA ILE A 336 14.47 -21.91 -9.35
C ILE A 336 14.50 -23.20 -10.15
#